data_AF-A0A0C9YM04-F1
#
_entry.id   AF-A0A0C9YM04-F1
#
_cell.length_a   1.000
_cell.length_b   1.000
_cell.length_c   1.000
_cell.angle_alpha   90.00
_cell.angle_beta   90.00
_cell.angle_gamma   90.00
#
_symmetry.space_group_name_H-M   'P 1'
#
loop_
_entity.id
_entity.type
_entity.pdbx_description
1 polymer ?
#
loop_
_entity_poly.entity_id
_entity_poly.type
_entity_poly.pdbx_seq_one_letter_code
_entity_poly.pdbx_strand_id
1 'polypeptide(L)'
;MSIWRLMSWKLTGTNQKSNGEVTCLVHDVIQAADFKIDDLTGFNASSESKRLDTRDATGPSGVFDRDGWKEAAPEIIVPTREKWKEAGGHTFAVPGLMYRPLMS
;
A
#
# COMPACT_ATOMS: atom_id res chain seq x y z
N MET A 1 21.27 -13.28 24.46
CA MET A 1 21.29 -11.82 24.20
C MET A 1 20.38 -11.40 23.05
N SER A 2 20.38 -12.08 21.90
CA SER A 2 19.59 -11.72 20.72
C SER A 2 18.08 -11.73 20.95
N ILE A 3 17.56 -12.80 21.58
CA ILE A 3 16.13 -12.94 21.93
C ILE A 3 15.68 -11.79 22.85
N TRP A 4 16.48 -11.48 23.87
CA TRP A 4 16.19 -10.38 24.78
C TRP A 4 16.16 -9.03 24.05
N ARG A 5 17.14 -8.73 23.19
CA ARG A 5 17.16 -7.50 22.39
C ARG A 5 15.92 -7.38 21.48
N LEU A 6 15.52 -8.49 20.84
CA LEU A 6 14.34 -8.53 19.99
C LEU A 6 13.05 -8.27 20.78
N MET A 7 12.90 -8.93 21.94
CA MET A 7 11.73 -8.75 22.80
C MET A 7 11.69 -7.36 23.45
N SER A 8 12.83 -6.80 23.86
CA SER A 8 12.92 -5.41 24.33
C SER A 8 12.55 -4.41 23.23
N TRP A 9 13.01 -4.63 22.00
CA TRP A 9 12.64 -3.81 20.85
C TRP A 9 11.15 -3.89 20.52
N LYS A 10 10.54 -5.08 20.60
CA LYS A 10 9.08 -5.25 20.45
C LYS A 10 8.31 -4.34 21.40
N LEU A 11 8.80 -4.22 22.64
CA LEU A 11 8.18 -3.41 23.70
C LEU A 11 8.43 -1.90 23.54
N THR A 12 9.21 -1.49 22.54
CA THR A 12 9.52 -0.08 22.26
C THR A 12 8.52 0.51 21.24
N GLY A 13 8.03 1.73 21.50
CA GLY A 13 7.14 2.49 20.61
C GLY A 13 5.75 2.76 21.20
N THR A 14 4.97 3.64 20.56
CA THR A 14 3.58 3.96 20.95
C THR A 14 2.60 2.83 20.63
N ASN A 15 2.83 2.13 19.52
CA ASN A 15 2.12 0.91 19.14
C ASN A 15 3.03 -0.29 19.33
N GLN A 16 2.72 -1.13 20.32
CA GLN A 16 3.49 -2.36 20.53
C GLN A 16 3.31 -3.32 19.36
N LYS A 17 4.40 -3.97 18.94
CA LYS A 17 4.36 -4.96 17.86
C LYS A 17 3.70 -6.24 18.38
N SER A 18 2.91 -6.91 17.53
CA SER A 18 2.25 -8.14 17.92
C SER A 18 3.25 -9.30 18.06
N ASN A 19 2.91 -10.33 18.84
CA ASN A 19 3.73 -11.54 18.94
C ASN A 19 3.85 -12.28 17.60
N GLY A 20 2.77 -12.25 16.80
CA GLY A 20 2.75 -12.86 15.47
C GLY A 20 3.76 -12.18 14.54
N GLU A 21 3.72 -10.85 14.46
CA GLU A 21 4.62 -10.07 13.61
C GLU A 21 6.10 -10.27 13.96
N VAL A 22 6.42 -10.35 15.25
CA VAL A 22 7.79 -10.61 15.70
C VAL A 22 8.25 -12.02 15.33
N THR A 23 7.34 -13.00 15.35
CA THR A 23 7.62 -14.38 14.94
C THR A 23 7.85 -14.46 13.43
N CYS A 24 7.00 -13.79 12.64
CA CYS A 24 7.18 -13.69 11.19
C CYS A 24 8.50 -12.99 10.83
N LEU A 25 8.87 -11.91 11.52
CA LEU A 25 10.17 -11.24 11.30
C LEU A 25 11.36 -12.20 11.46
N VAL A 26 11.32 -13.09 12.46
CA VAL A 26 12.41 -14.06 12.67
C VAL A 26 12.44 -15.11 11.58
N HIS A 27 11.30 -15.70 11.24
CA HIS A 27 11.24 -16.80 10.28
C HIS A 27 11.38 -16.33 8.83
N ASP A 28 10.68 -15.27 8.45
CA ASP A 28 10.53 -14.87 7.06
C ASP A 28 11.62 -13.90 6.61
N VAL A 29 12.26 -13.18 7.55
CA VAL A 29 13.32 -12.21 7.23
C VAL A 29 14.67 -12.68 7.74
N ILE A 30 14.83 -12.89 9.05
CA ILE A 30 16.15 -13.18 9.64
C ILE A 30 16.65 -14.58 9.27
N GLN A 31 15.75 -15.57 9.16
CA GLN A 31 16.07 -16.94 8.77
C GLN A 31 15.94 -17.22 7.27
N ALA A 32 15.62 -16.20 6.46
CA ALA A 32 15.56 -16.37 5.01
C ALA A 32 16.91 -16.80 4.44
N ALA A 33 16.91 -17.69 3.44
CA ALA A 33 18.13 -18.29 2.90
C ALA A 33 19.04 -17.27 2.21
N ASP A 34 18.48 -16.16 1.75
CA ASP A 34 19.14 -15.04 1.10
C ASP A 34 19.45 -13.87 2.04
N PHE A 35 19.11 -13.99 3.33
CA PHE A 35 19.37 -12.94 4.31
C PHE A 35 20.86 -12.69 4.49
N LYS A 36 21.28 -11.46 4.23
CA LYS A 36 22.65 -11.00 4.45
C LYS A 36 22.64 -9.80 5.37
N ILE A 37 23.36 -9.92 6.49
CA ILE A 37 23.46 -8.82 7.45
C ILE A 37 24.12 -7.58 6.86
N ASP A 38 25.01 -7.76 5.87
CA ASP A 38 25.71 -6.68 5.18
C ASP A 38 24.75 -5.79 4.38
N ASP A 39 23.62 -6.33 3.91
CA ASP A 39 22.60 -5.55 3.18
C ASP A 39 21.88 -4.55 4.11
N LEU A 40 21.97 -4.74 5.43
CA LEU A 40 21.42 -3.83 6.43
C LEU A 40 22.43 -2.77 6.89
N THR A 41 23.65 -2.77 6.36
CA THR A 41 24.64 -1.74 6.69
C THR A 41 24.18 -0.37 6.17
N GLY A 42 24.00 0.58 7.10
CA GLY A 42 23.45 1.90 6.77
C GLY A 42 21.93 1.92 6.52
N PHE A 43 21.21 0.83 6.84
CA PHE A 43 19.76 0.76 6.67
C PHE A 43 19.05 1.88 7.45
N ASN A 44 18.14 2.58 6.76
CA ASN A 44 17.25 3.56 7.34
C ASN A 44 15.82 3.36 6.79
N ALA A 45 14.87 3.12 7.69
CA ALA A 45 13.50 2.83 7.28
C ALA A 45 12.86 3.96 6.44
N SER A 46 13.17 5.23 6.72
CA SER A 46 12.60 6.35 5.98
C SER A 46 13.15 6.46 4.55
N SER A 47 14.45 6.21 4.34
CA SER A 47 15.02 6.21 2.99
C SER A 47 14.52 5.03 2.17
N GLU A 48 14.38 3.86 2.79
CA GLU A 48 13.88 2.67 2.12
C GLU A 48 12.40 2.78 1.75
N SER A 49 11.56 3.34 2.63
CA SER A 49 10.17 3.65 2.28
C SER A 49 10.08 4.58 1.06
N LYS A 50 10.86 5.68 1.04
CA LYS A 50 10.89 6.60 -0.11
C LYS A 50 11.34 5.91 -1.40
N ARG A 51 12.30 4.99 -1.31
CA ARG A 51 12.80 4.23 -2.46
C ARG A 51 11.75 3.27 -3.02
N LEU A 52 10.99 2.60 -2.16
CA LEU A 52 9.87 1.75 -2.55
C LEU A 52 8.78 2.57 -3.26
N ASP A 53 8.37 3.69 -2.66
CA ASP A 53 7.37 4.58 -3.25
C ASP A 53 7.80 5.11 -4.64
N THR A 54 9.08 5.43 -4.79
CA THR A 54 9.63 5.94 -6.06
C THR A 54 9.74 4.84 -7.13
N ARG A 55 10.02 3.60 -6.73
CA ARG A 55 10.09 2.44 -7.65
C ARG A 55 8.72 2.06 -8.19
N ASP A 56 7.69 2.11 -7.34
CA ASP A 56 6.29 1.90 -7.77
C ASP A 56 5.80 3.01 -8.72
N ALA A 57 6.42 4.19 -8.68
CA ALA A 57 6.12 5.30 -9.60
C ALA A 57 6.82 5.20 -10.99
N THR A 58 7.83 4.34 -11.17
CA THR A 58 8.74 4.40 -12.34
C THR A 58 8.72 3.14 -13.23
N GLY A 59 7.94 2.11 -12.90
CA GLY A 59 7.77 0.94 -13.77
C GLY A 59 6.83 1.21 -14.95
N PRO A 60 7.01 0.59 -16.14
CA PRO A 60 6.01 0.60 -17.21
C PRO A 60 4.73 -0.16 -16.84
N SER A 61 4.74 -0.83 -15.68
CA SER A 61 3.58 -1.43 -15.04
C SER A 61 3.24 -0.60 -13.80
N GLY A 62 2.26 0.30 -13.87
CA GLY A 62 1.79 1.04 -12.70
C GLY A 62 1.21 0.08 -11.65
N VAL A 63 0.94 0.56 -10.44
CA VAL A 63 0.22 -0.19 -9.37
C VAL A 63 -1.06 -0.86 -9.89
N PHE A 64 -1.66 -0.27 -10.95
CA PHE A 64 -2.85 -0.78 -11.61
C PHE A 64 -2.63 -1.98 -12.54
N ASP A 65 -1.40 -2.25 -12.99
CA ASP A 65 -1.13 -3.33 -13.96
C ASP A 65 -0.95 -4.71 -13.30
N ARG A 66 -0.74 -4.78 -11.98
CA ARG A 66 -0.35 -6.02 -11.30
C ARG A 66 -1.48 -6.74 -10.55
N ASP A 67 -2.51 -6.01 -10.11
CA ASP A 67 -3.49 -6.53 -9.13
C ASP A 67 -4.91 -6.72 -9.67
N GLY A 68 -5.09 -6.78 -11.00
CA GLY A 68 -6.41 -6.96 -11.61
C GLY A 68 -7.31 -5.72 -11.51
N TRP A 69 -6.69 -4.54 -11.43
CA TRP A 69 -7.39 -3.27 -11.56
C TRP A 69 -7.95 -3.12 -12.97
N LYS A 70 -9.15 -2.57 -13.06
CA LYS A 70 -9.82 -2.24 -14.32
C LYS A 70 -10.04 -0.75 -14.37
N GLU A 71 -9.81 -0.17 -15.54
CA GLU A 71 -10.19 1.21 -15.81
C GLU A 71 -11.69 1.26 -16.14
N ALA A 72 -12.40 2.19 -15.52
CA ALA A 72 -13.77 2.55 -15.84
C ALA A 72 -13.91 4.06 -16.00
N ALA A 73 -14.89 4.46 -16.79
CA ALA A 73 -15.30 5.85 -16.91
C ALA A 73 -16.78 5.97 -16.54
N PRO A 74 -17.14 5.83 -15.24
CA PRO A 74 -18.54 5.93 -14.84
C PRO A 74 -19.05 7.35 -15.03
N GLU A 75 -20.29 7.42 -15.45
CA GLU A 75 -21.07 8.63 -15.54
C GLU A 75 -21.74 8.90 -14.19
N ILE A 76 -21.35 10.00 -13.54
CA ILE A 76 -21.95 10.45 -12.28
C ILE A 76 -22.85 11.65 -12.53
N ILE A 77 -23.98 11.70 -11.83
CA ILE A 77 -24.85 12.87 -11.85
C ILE A 77 -24.33 13.85 -10.80
N VAL A 78 -23.91 15.04 -11.24
CA VAL A 78 -23.44 16.09 -10.35
C VAL A 78 -24.63 16.95 -9.92
N PRO A 79 -24.98 17.03 -8.62
CA PRO A 79 -26.07 17.87 -8.16
C PRO A 79 -25.65 19.35 -8.19
N THR A 80 -25.85 20.02 -9.33
CA THR A 80 -25.82 21.48 -9.37
C THR A 80 -27.07 22.00 -8.66
N ARG A 81 -26.93 23.02 -7.81
CA ARG A 81 -28.03 23.62 -7.02
C ARG A 81 -29.12 24.33 -7.86
N GLU A 82 -29.21 24.02 -9.14
CA GLU A 82 -30.18 24.57 -10.08
C GLU A 82 -31.53 23.90 -9.86
N LYS A 83 -32.61 24.70 -9.86
CA LYS A 83 -33.96 24.20 -9.64
C LYS A 83 -34.34 23.28 -10.80
N TRP A 84 -34.45 21.99 -10.47
CA TRP A 84 -34.81 20.86 -11.34
C TRP A 84 -35.98 21.19 -12.28
N LYS A 85 -35.67 21.69 -13.48
CA LYS A 85 -36.60 21.73 -14.59
C LYS A 85 -36.28 20.54 -15.47
N GLU A 86 -37.09 19.51 -15.30
CA GLU A 86 -37.37 18.42 -16.25
C GLU A 86 -36.14 17.70 -16.83
N ALA A 87 -35.91 16.50 -16.28
CA ALA A 87 -35.10 15.40 -16.82
C ALA A 87 -33.56 15.55 -16.74
N GLY A 88 -33.02 15.25 -15.55
CA GLY A 88 -31.66 14.73 -15.39
C GLY A 88 -30.60 15.80 -15.16
N GLY A 89 -29.99 15.80 -13.97
CA GLY A 89 -28.83 16.65 -13.68
C GLY A 89 -27.67 16.42 -14.65
N HIS A 90 -26.68 17.31 -14.65
CA HIS A 90 -25.54 17.18 -15.54
C HIS A 90 -24.75 15.91 -15.23
N THR A 91 -24.69 15.03 -16.21
CA THR A 91 -23.83 13.84 -16.18
C THR A 91 -22.39 14.25 -16.45
N PHE A 92 -21.49 13.82 -15.58
CA PHE A 92 -20.05 14.02 -15.70
C PHE A 92 -19.37 12.65 -15.77
N ALA A 93 -18.66 12.39 -16.86
CA ALA A 93 -17.83 11.19 -16.98
C ALA A 93 -16.54 11.39 -16.18
N VAL A 94 -16.17 10.39 -15.37
CA VAL A 94 -14.90 10.39 -14.62
C VAL A 94 -13.93 9.43 -15.32
N PRO A 95 -13.17 9.88 -16.35
CA PRO A 95 -12.19 9.02 -17.01
C PRO A 95 -11.02 8.71 -16.07
N GLY A 96 -10.40 7.54 -16.26
CA GLY A 96 -9.24 7.11 -15.48
C GLY A 96 -9.55 6.56 -14.08
N LEU A 97 -10.82 6.23 -13.78
CA LEU A 97 -11.16 5.60 -12.50
C LEU A 97 -10.71 4.14 -12.51
N MET A 98 -9.67 3.83 -11.74
CA MET A 98 -9.21 2.47 -11.52
C MET A 98 -9.99 1.82 -10.37
N TYR A 99 -10.58 0.64 -10.59
CA TYR A 99 -11.28 -0.12 -9.57
C TYR A 99 -10.91 -1.60 -9.60
N ARG A 100 -11.03 -2.28 -8.45
CA ARG A 100 -10.79 -3.73 -8.31
C ARG A 100 -12.03 -4.39 -7.68
N PRO A 101 -12.76 -5.25 -8.42
CA PRO A 101 -13.92 -5.97 -7.89
C PRO A 101 -13.54 -6.86 -6.70
N LEU A 102 -14.33 -6.81 -5.62
CA LEU A 102 -14.11 -7.67 -4.44
C LEU A 102 -14.62 -9.10 -4.63
N MET A 103 -15.46 -9.34 -5.65
CA MET A 103 -15.96 -10.67 -6.02
C MET A 103 -16.02 -10.77 -7.56
N SER A 104 -15.67 -11.95 -8.08
CA SER A 104 -15.73 -12.30 -9.51
C SER A 104 -17.09 -12.85 -9.89
#